data_AF-A0A8J7D3V8-F1
#
_entry.id   AF-A0A8J7D3V8-F1
#
_cell.length_a   1.000
_cell.length_b   1.000
_cell.length_c   1.000
_cell.angle_alpha   90.00
_cell.angle_beta   90.00
_cell.angle_gamma   90.00
#
_symmetry.space_group_name_H-M   'P 1'
#
loop_
_entity.id
_entity.type
_entity.pdbx_description
1 polymer ?
#
loop_
_entity_poly.entity_id
_entity_poly.type
_entity_poly.pdbx_seq_one_letter_code
_entity_poly.pdbx_strand_id
1 'polypeptide(L)'
;MTCSICRTPAEKVTARSSSKPANNSSSNSDKFLDIALTSAKFITHRRREFNLPFAAASDILAENFSGSDGVSKSVTISLFLLDGTAGGRIRCTISGRTGVILKIPRKDLSKCNGLDALKSDGVYFLLGEADGRQKIYVGQAGSRKNGKGLLNRLNEYNRDVTKNFWSEAIILTTVDNSFGATEISWLEHKFCNMAIKAGRCEVVDGNKPSPGNITEEKASDIEDYAEFTQLVLSAIGYKIFEPPQKNSSPPAAEADDEIFYLSRKIKRIGRTIAATMTRTPTGYKILAGSEICPIDSDKLSAPLKKLRHSEKISDGRLTEDVEFNSASTAAEFVIGNSANGLQEWRTRDGLPLKNFLGGN
;
A
#
# COMPACT_ATOMS: atom_id res chain seq x y z
N MET A 1 -1.27 71.29 4.97
CA MET A 1 0.18 71.60 4.96
C MET A 1 0.92 70.30 4.61
N THR A 2 0.97 69.87 3.34
CA THR A 2 1.94 70.21 2.26
C THR A 2 3.43 70.00 2.63
N CYS A 3 4.04 68.93 2.10
CA CYS A 3 5.18 68.93 1.14
C CYS A 3 5.80 67.52 1.09
N SER A 4 5.91 66.76 -0.02
CA SER A 4 6.45 66.98 -1.37
C SER A 4 7.89 66.43 -1.55
N ILE A 5 7.99 65.35 -2.34
CA ILE A 5 8.84 65.16 -3.55
C ILE A 5 10.37 65.32 -3.42
N CYS A 6 11.12 64.29 -3.84
CA CYS A 6 12.18 64.32 -4.90
C CYS A 6 12.81 62.92 -5.06
N ARG A 7 12.64 62.23 -6.20
CA ARG A 7 13.35 62.30 -7.50
C ARG A 7 14.56 61.35 -7.60
N THR A 8 14.49 60.48 -8.60
CA THR A 8 15.58 59.70 -9.22
C THR A 8 16.66 60.61 -9.83
N PRO A 9 17.80 60.02 -10.22
CA PRO A 9 18.05 59.97 -11.67
C PRO A 9 18.63 58.64 -12.18
N ALA A 10 18.28 58.34 -13.42
CA ALA A 10 18.98 57.42 -14.31
C ALA A 10 20.03 58.20 -15.12
N GLU A 11 21.14 57.58 -15.54
CA GLU A 11 21.68 57.75 -16.91
C GLU A 11 22.83 56.78 -17.29
N LYS A 12 22.70 56.24 -18.51
CA LYS A 12 23.70 55.92 -19.58
C LYS A 12 24.85 54.93 -19.27
N VAL A 13 24.89 53.74 -19.89
CA VAL A 13 25.15 53.41 -21.31
C VAL A 13 26.48 53.97 -21.84
N THR A 14 27.45 53.09 -22.10
CA THR A 14 28.29 53.09 -23.32
C THR A 14 28.93 51.71 -23.54
N ALA A 15 28.94 51.30 -24.81
CA ALA A 15 29.37 50.01 -25.32
C ALA A 15 30.80 50.05 -25.91
N ARG A 16 31.45 48.88 -25.97
CA ARG A 16 32.39 48.39 -27.02
C ARG A 16 32.76 46.93 -26.70
N SER A 17 32.30 45.95 -27.48
CA SER A 17 33.03 45.22 -28.56
C SER A 17 34.42 44.73 -28.12
N SER A 18 34.84 43.47 -28.21
CA SER A 18 34.64 42.50 -29.28
C SER A 18 35.21 41.10 -28.90
N SER A 19 34.89 40.10 -29.75
CA SER A 19 35.57 38.82 -30.03
C SER A 19 34.94 37.51 -29.52
N LYS A 20 34.49 36.71 -30.50
CA LYS A 20 34.16 35.27 -30.46
C LYS A 20 35.43 34.44 -30.22
N PRO A 21 35.29 33.18 -29.80
CA PRO A 21 35.39 32.08 -30.78
C PRO A 21 34.26 31.03 -30.65
N ALA A 22 34.33 30.03 -31.53
CA ALA A 22 33.27 29.20 -32.06
C ALA A 22 32.78 28.02 -31.20
N ASN A 23 31.52 27.66 -31.45
CA ASN A 23 30.89 26.33 -31.51
C ASN A 23 31.53 25.15 -30.74
N ASN A 24 30.75 24.60 -29.79
CA ASN A 24 30.36 23.18 -29.80
C ASN A 24 29.30 22.92 -28.72
N SER A 25 28.03 22.83 -29.13
CA SER A 25 26.95 22.28 -28.30
C SER A 25 25.99 21.49 -29.19
N SER A 26 26.47 20.36 -29.69
CA SER A 26 25.65 19.28 -30.24
C SER A 26 25.89 18.01 -29.40
N SER A 27 24.88 17.16 -29.35
CA SER A 27 24.87 15.80 -28.79
C SER A 27 24.69 15.65 -27.27
N ASN A 28 23.45 15.85 -26.83
CA ASN A 28 22.85 14.90 -25.87
C ASN A 28 21.46 14.41 -26.33
N SER A 29 20.74 15.15 -27.18
CA SER A 29 19.53 14.66 -27.85
C SER A 29 19.82 13.58 -28.91
N ASP A 30 20.96 13.67 -29.60
CA ASP A 30 21.27 12.75 -30.72
C ASP A 30 21.76 11.37 -30.24
N LYS A 31 22.31 11.27 -29.02
CA LYS A 31 22.74 9.98 -28.44
C LYS A 31 21.58 9.11 -27.96
N PHE A 32 20.45 9.71 -27.61
CA PHE A 32 19.23 8.97 -27.22
C PHE A 32 18.46 8.43 -28.42
N LEU A 33 18.50 9.14 -29.56
CA LEU A 33 17.89 8.69 -30.81
C LEU A 33 18.62 7.46 -31.41
N ASP A 34 19.95 7.37 -31.28
CA ASP A 34 20.72 6.23 -31.79
C ASP A 34 20.53 4.92 -30.98
N ILE A 35 20.29 5.01 -29.67
CA ILE A 35 20.00 3.83 -28.83
C ILE A 35 18.58 3.29 -29.11
N ALA A 36 17.61 4.17 -29.35
CA ALA A 36 16.25 3.80 -29.73
C ALA A 36 16.20 3.14 -31.13
N LEU A 37 16.97 3.64 -32.10
CA LEU A 37 17.05 3.09 -33.46
C LEU A 37 17.81 1.75 -33.53
N THR A 38 18.79 1.53 -32.65
CA THR A 38 19.51 0.24 -32.55
C THR A 38 18.62 -0.85 -31.94
N SER A 39 17.77 -0.49 -30.98
CA SER A 39 16.80 -1.41 -30.36
C SER A 39 15.67 -1.81 -31.32
N ALA A 40 15.24 -0.89 -32.19
CA ALA A 40 14.21 -1.16 -33.21
C ALA A 40 14.70 -2.07 -34.34
N LYS A 41 16.01 -2.09 -34.66
CA LYS A 41 16.60 -2.98 -35.67
C LYS A 41 16.86 -4.40 -35.17
N PHE A 42 17.06 -4.61 -33.87
CA PHE A 42 17.19 -5.97 -33.31
C PHE A 42 15.84 -6.71 -33.22
N ILE A 43 14.73 -5.99 -33.08
CA ILE A 43 13.39 -6.57 -33.01
C ILE A 43 12.84 -6.91 -34.41
N THR A 44 13.36 -6.31 -35.48
CA THR A 44 12.92 -6.59 -36.86
C THR A 44 13.66 -7.75 -37.55
N HIS A 45 14.70 -8.35 -36.95
CA HIS A 45 15.46 -9.45 -37.58
C HIS A 45 15.15 -10.86 -37.04
N ARG A 46 14.39 -11.01 -35.95
CA ARG A 46 13.84 -12.31 -35.49
C ARG A 46 12.37 -12.50 -35.84
N ARG A 47 11.96 -12.05 -37.02
CA ARG A 47 10.59 -12.19 -37.53
C ARG A 47 10.57 -13.01 -38.82
N ARG A 48 11.12 -14.22 -38.75
CA ARG A 48 10.95 -15.31 -39.72
C ARG A 48 11.03 -16.65 -39.01
N GLU A 49 10.11 -16.87 -38.08
CA GLU A 49 9.73 -18.19 -37.57
C GLU A 49 8.60 -17.92 -36.56
N PHE A 50 7.52 -18.70 -36.62
CA PHE A 50 6.26 -18.56 -35.87
C PHE A 50 5.21 -17.62 -36.48
N ASN A 51 4.32 -18.27 -37.22
CA ASN A 51 3.10 -17.75 -37.82
C ASN A 51 1.99 -17.74 -36.74
N LEU A 52 1.66 -16.57 -36.17
CA LEU A 52 0.50 -16.39 -35.28
C LEU A 52 -0.25 -15.09 -35.66
N PRO A 53 -1.60 -15.08 -35.60
CA PRO A 53 -2.43 -14.00 -36.14
C PRO A 53 -2.37 -12.71 -35.32
N PHE A 54 -2.51 -11.59 -36.04
CA PHE A 54 -2.22 -10.19 -35.66
C PHE A 54 -3.14 -9.56 -34.60
N ALA A 55 -3.99 -10.33 -33.90
CA ALA A 55 -5.11 -9.78 -33.12
C ALA A 55 -4.95 -9.86 -31.58
N ALA A 56 -3.77 -10.15 -31.04
CA ALA A 56 -3.59 -10.33 -29.59
C ALA A 56 -2.33 -9.61 -29.02
N ALA A 57 -1.83 -8.58 -29.69
CA ALA A 57 -0.59 -7.89 -29.30
C ALA A 57 -0.76 -6.41 -28.91
N SER A 58 -1.97 -5.85 -28.96
CA SER A 58 -2.26 -4.49 -28.48
C SER A 58 -2.49 -4.41 -26.97
N ASP A 59 -2.83 -5.53 -26.32
CA ASP A 59 -3.32 -5.52 -24.94
C ASP A 59 -2.22 -5.76 -23.88
N ILE A 60 -0.95 -5.91 -24.29
CA ILE A 60 0.17 -6.24 -23.39
C ILE A 60 1.23 -5.12 -23.30
N LEU A 61 1.03 -3.98 -23.96
CA LEU A 61 1.95 -2.83 -23.89
C LEU A 61 1.38 -1.59 -23.18
N ALA A 62 0.24 -1.71 -22.49
CA ALA A 62 -0.34 -0.64 -21.68
C ALA A 62 -0.01 -0.71 -20.18
N GLU A 63 0.76 -1.71 -19.73
CA GLU A 63 1.29 -1.78 -18.36
C GLU A 63 2.79 -1.47 -18.40
N ASN A 64 3.16 -0.19 -18.26
CA ASN A 64 4.46 0.30 -17.73
C ASN A 64 4.67 1.81 -17.99
N PHE A 65 3.60 2.61 -17.96
CA PHE A 65 3.71 4.07 -17.89
C PHE A 65 2.73 4.63 -16.85
N SER A 66 2.99 4.30 -15.59
CA SER A 66 2.52 5.10 -14.44
C SER A 66 3.69 5.39 -13.50
N GLY A 67 4.85 5.69 -14.08
CA GLY A 67 5.90 6.43 -13.39
C GLY A 67 5.55 7.91 -13.41
N SER A 68 4.54 8.33 -12.63
CA SER A 68 4.45 9.74 -12.26
C SER A 68 5.45 9.94 -11.14
N ASP A 69 6.55 10.62 -11.43
CA ASP A 69 7.38 11.30 -10.44
C ASP A 69 6.52 12.38 -9.75
N GLY A 70 5.65 11.91 -8.87
CA GLY A 70 4.71 12.73 -8.12
C GLY A 70 5.45 13.28 -6.91
N VAL A 71 5.67 14.59 -6.89
CA VAL A 71 6.09 15.32 -5.68
C VAL A 71 5.22 14.84 -4.52
N SER A 72 5.83 14.13 -3.56
CA SER A 72 5.13 13.57 -2.41
C SER A 72 4.64 14.71 -1.53
N LYS A 73 3.39 15.15 -1.73
CA LYS A 73 2.80 16.23 -0.97
C LYS A 73 2.44 15.72 0.43
N SER A 74 2.89 16.42 1.47
CA SER A 74 2.50 16.12 2.84
C SER A 74 0.99 16.26 3.00
N VAL A 75 0.34 15.22 3.54
CA VAL A 75 -1.10 15.21 3.82
C VAL A 75 -1.31 15.17 5.33
N THR A 76 -2.18 16.04 5.84
CA THR A 76 -2.59 16.02 7.26
C THR A 76 -3.95 15.38 7.38
N ILE A 77 -4.02 14.26 8.11
CA ILE A 77 -5.27 13.57 8.46
C ILE A 77 -5.66 13.99 9.88
N SER A 78 -6.84 14.56 10.03
CA SER A 78 -7.41 14.90 11.34
C SER A 78 -8.31 13.77 11.82
N LEU A 79 -7.97 13.16 12.96
CA LEU A 79 -8.80 12.18 13.65
C LEU A 79 -9.54 12.85 14.81
N PHE A 80 -10.87 12.76 14.80
CA PHE A 80 -11.75 13.22 15.86
C PHE A 80 -12.45 12.03 16.52
N LEU A 81 -12.07 11.72 17.77
CA LEU A 81 -12.67 10.64 18.56
C LEU A 81 -13.94 11.17 19.23
N LEU A 82 -15.13 10.82 18.70
CA LEU A 82 -16.40 11.33 19.22
C LEU A 82 -16.67 10.86 20.66
N ASP A 83 -16.17 9.68 21.00
CA ASP A 83 -16.34 9.06 22.32
C ASP A 83 -15.09 9.17 23.20
N GLY A 84 -14.06 9.90 22.76
CA GLY A 84 -12.78 10.01 23.47
C GLY A 84 -11.96 8.71 23.54
N THR A 85 -12.36 7.66 22.80
CA THR A 85 -11.69 6.35 22.80
C THR A 85 -11.40 5.88 21.38
N ALA A 86 -10.29 5.18 21.17
CA ALA A 86 -9.91 4.62 19.87
C ALA A 86 -10.83 3.49 19.39
N GLY A 87 -11.52 2.82 20.32
CA GLY A 87 -12.49 1.77 20.01
C GLY A 87 -13.92 2.27 19.76
N GLY A 88 -14.16 3.58 19.89
CA GLY A 88 -15.47 4.20 19.70
C GLY A 88 -15.68 4.72 18.29
N ARG A 89 -16.57 5.71 18.15
CA ARG A 89 -16.86 6.39 16.89
C ARG A 89 -15.75 7.39 16.57
N ILE A 90 -15.27 7.34 15.33
CA ILE A 90 -14.19 8.21 14.85
C ILE A 90 -14.65 8.93 13.59
N ARG A 91 -14.35 10.22 13.50
CA ARG A 91 -14.47 11.02 12.28
C ARG A 91 -13.08 11.40 11.79
N CYS A 92 -12.82 11.12 10.52
CA CYS A 92 -11.58 11.46 9.85
C CYS A 92 -11.86 12.46 8.73
N THR A 93 -11.02 13.49 8.61
CA THR A 93 -11.01 14.45 7.52
C THR A 93 -9.58 14.74 7.08
N ILE A 94 -9.39 15.18 5.83
CA ILE A 94 -8.11 15.71 5.36
C ILE A 94 -8.24 17.22 5.15
N SER A 95 -7.23 17.96 5.58
CA SER A 95 -7.20 19.42 5.43
C SER A 95 -7.38 19.85 3.97
N GLY A 96 -8.36 20.73 3.74
CA GLY A 96 -8.67 21.26 2.40
C GLY A 96 -9.53 20.35 1.51
N ARG A 97 -10.00 19.20 2.01
CA ARG A 97 -10.96 18.33 1.30
C ARG A 97 -12.32 18.33 2.01
N THR A 98 -13.39 18.12 1.25
CA THR A 98 -14.76 18.03 1.76
C THR A 98 -15.16 16.62 2.20
N GLY A 99 -14.36 15.61 1.84
CA GLY A 99 -14.56 14.22 2.21
C GLY A 99 -14.49 13.97 3.72
N VAL A 100 -15.45 13.22 4.24
CA VAL A 100 -15.55 12.80 5.64
C VAL A 100 -15.66 11.29 5.69
N ILE A 101 -14.80 10.69 6.51
CA ILE A 101 -14.86 9.26 6.81
C ILE A 101 -15.31 9.07 8.24
N LEU A 102 -16.32 8.22 8.45
CA LEU A 102 -16.80 7.86 9.77
C LEU A 102 -16.57 6.38 10.02
N LYS A 103 -15.91 6.05 11.13
CA LYS A 103 -15.88 4.71 11.70
C LYS A 103 -16.93 4.63 12.80
N ILE A 104 -17.82 3.65 12.72
CA ILE A 104 -18.89 3.42 13.69
C ILE A 104 -18.91 1.94 14.08
N PRO A 105 -18.54 1.58 15.32
CA PRO A 105 -18.77 0.24 15.86
C PRO A 105 -20.27 -0.07 15.89
N ARG A 106 -20.66 -1.31 15.56
CA ARG A 106 -22.08 -1.73 15.53
C ARG A 106 -22.83 -1.43 16.83
N LYS A 107 -22.16 -1.66 17.97
CA LYS A 107 -22.70 -1.39 19.31
C LYS A 107 -23.06 0.10 19.54
N ASP A 108 -22.41 1.01 18.83
CA ASP A 108 -22.55 2.46 19.00
C ASP A 108 -23.45 3.11 17.93
N LEU A 109 -24.08 2.31 17.05
CA LEU A 109 -24.98 2.81 16.01
C LEU A 109 -26.17 3.59 16.59
N SER A 110 -26.70 3.16 17.74
CA SER A 110 -27.81 3.85 18.43
C SER A 110 -27.48 5.29 18.85
N LYS A 111 -26.19 5.59 19.08
CA LYS A 111 -25.70 6.92 19.47
C LYS A 111 -25.55 7.86 18.27
N CYS A 112 -25.77 7.39 17.05
CA CYS A 112 -25.50 8.13 15.81
C CYS A 112 -26.68 8.92 15.25
N ASN A 113 -27.83 8.92 15.94
CA ASN A 113 -29.07 9.59 15.50
C ASN A 113 -28.94 11.12 15.29
N GLY A 114 -27.94 11.77 15.88
CA GLY A 114 -27.69 13.22 15.75
C GLY A 114 -26.52 13.60 14.83
N LEU A 115 -25.94 12.66 14.08
CA LEU A 115 -24.79 12.97 13.20
C LEU A 115 -25.29 13.43 11.83
N ASP A 116 -25.12 14.72 11.53
CA ASP A 116 -25.56 15.31 10.26
C ASP A 116 -24.92 14.66 9.03
N ALA A 117 -23.65 14.25 9.14
CA ALA A 117 -22.95 13.53 8.09
C ALA A 117 -23.63 12.19 7.68
N LEU A 118 -24.46 11.59 8.54
CA LEU A 118 -25.20 10.36 8.21
C LEU A 118 -26.55 10.62 7.54
N LYS A 119 -26.92 11.90 7.36
CA LYS A 119 -28.12 12.30 6.64
C LYS A 119 -27.88 12.39 5.14
N SER A 120 -26.66 12.74 4.77
CA SER A 120 -26.14 12.94 3.41
C SER A 120 -26.04 11.66 2.59
N ASP A 121 -25.76 11.85 1.30
CA ASP A 121 -25.44 10.78 0.35
C ASP A 121 -24.03 10.23 0.65
N GLY A 122 -23.85 8.93 0.43
CA GLY A 122 -22.53 8.33 0.56
C GLY A 122 -22.48 6.83 0.32
N VAL A 123 -21.28 6.30 0.52
CA VAL A 123 -20.96 4.88 0.42
C VAL A 123 -20.54 4.39 1.80
N TYR A 124 -20.92 3.16 2.14
CA TYR A 124 -20.53 2.51 3.38
C TYR A 124 -19.98 1.11 3.15
N PHE A 125 -19.10 0.72 4.06
CA PHE A 125 -18.44 -0.57 4.15
C PHE A 125 -18.87 -1.21 5.47
N LEU A 126 -19.51 -2.38 5.39
CA LEU A 126 -19.75 -3.20 6.57
C LEU A 126 -18.62 -4.23 6.65
N LEU A 127 -17.84 -4.15 7.73
CA LEU A 127 -16.69 -5.00 7.99
C LEU A 127 -17.00 -5.93 9.15
N GLY A 128 -16.53 -7.17 9.02
CA GLY A 128 -16.55 -8.13 10.12
C GLY A 128 -15.89 -9.44 9.73
N GLU A 129 -16.05 -10.42 10.61
CA GLU A 129 -15.47 -11.75 10.44
C GLU A 129 -16.58 -12.79 10.53
N ALA A 130 -16.61 -13.71 9.56
CA ALA A 130 -17.47 -14.88 9.58
C ALA A 130 -16.68 -16.07 9.05
N ASP A 131 -16.87 -17.24 9.67
CA ASP A 131 -16.21 -18.49 9.25
C ASP A 131 -14.66 -18.39 9.24
N GLY A 132 -14.09 -17.54 10.11
CA GLY A 132 -12.64 -17.31 10.19
C GLY A 132 -12.06 -16.48 9.03
N ARG A 133 -12.92 -15.84 8.23
CA ARG A 133 -12.53 -14.96 7.12
C ARG A 133 -13.09 -13.56 7.31
N GLN A 134 -12.29 -12.56 6.95
CA GLN A 134 -12.75 -11.18 6.88
C GLN A 134 -13.73 -11.03 5.72
N LYS A 135 -14.90 -10.47 6.00
CA LYS A 135 -15.95 -10.20 5.01
C LYS A 135 -16.19 -8.70 4.93
N ILE A 136 -16.43 -8.23 3.71
CA ILE A 136 -16.77 -6.83 3.43
C ILE A 136 -18.05 -6.78 2.59
N TYR A 137 -18.97 -5.92 3.00
CA TYR A 137 -20.10 -5.52 2.15
C TYR A 137 -19.95 -4.04 1.81
N VAL A 138 -19.92 -3.72 0.52
CA VAL A 138 -19.95 -2.35 0.02
C VAL A 138 -21.38 -2.03 -0.38
N GLY A 139 -21.87 -0.87 0.07
CA GLY A 139 -23.20 -0.42 -0.28
C GLY A 139 -23.28 1.09 -0.37
N GLN A 140 -24.26 1.58 -1.11
CA GLN A 140 -24.57 3.01 -1.20
C GLN A 140 -25.87 3.39 -0.47
N ALA A 141 -25.98 4.65 -0.06
CA ALA A 141 -27.24 5.23 0.38
C ALA A 141 -27.33 6.70 -0.03
N GLY A 142 -28.44 7.06 -0.68
CA GLY A 142 -28.81 8.44 -0.95
C GLY A 142 -29.69 9.02 0.17
N SER A 143 -29.73 10.35 0.23
CA SER A 143 -30.58 11.14 1.09
C SER A 143 -32.04 10.90 0.72
N ARG A 144 -32.83 10.46 1.70
CA ARG A 144 -34.28 10.27 1.56
C ARG A 144 -35.01 11.46 2.21
N LYS A 145 -36.26 11.72 1.81
CA LYS A 145 -37.11 12.82 2.32
C LYS A 145 -37.25 12.88 3.86
N ASN A 146 -36.93 11.80 4.55
CA ASN A 146 -36.94 11.65 6.01
C ASN A 146 -35.61 12.00 6.70
N GLY A 147 -34.62 12.56 5.98
CA GLY A 147 -33.41 13.15 6.56
C GLY A 147 -32.47 12.15 7.24
N LYS A 148 -32.57 10.86 6.88
CA LYS A 148 -31.78 9.76 7.44
C LYS A 148 -31.42 8.80 6.29
N GLY A 149 -30.52 9.20 5.40
CA GLY A 149 -30.08 8.37 4.28
C GLY A 149 -29.27 7.16 4.75
N LEU A 150 -27.99 7.39 5.02
CA LEU A 150 -27.03 6.36 5.46
C LEU A 150 -27.44 5.68 6.78
N LEU A 151 -27.92 6.45 7.76
CA LEU A 151 -28.28 5.91 9.07
C LEU A 151 -29.46 4.91 9.01
N ASN A 152 -30.48 5.18 8.18
CA ASN A 152 -31.59 4.23 8.05
C ASN A 152 -31.11 2.94 7.40
N ARG A 153 -30.23 3.03 6.40
CA ARG A 153 -29.70 1.85 5.73
C ARG A 153 -28.89 0.96 6.67
N LEU A 154 -28.06 1.55 7.52
CA LEU A 154 -27.33 0.83 8.57
C LEU A 154 -28.27 0.21 9.61
N ASN A 155 -29.34 0.90 10.00
CA ASN A 155 -30.33 0.37 10.94
C ASN A 155 -31.17 -0.78 10.35
N GLU A 156 -31.50 -0.74 9.05
CA GLU A 156 -32.11 -1.85 8.32
C GLU A 156 -31.22 -3.09 8.43
N TYR A 157 -29.90 -2.95 8.20
CA TYR A 157 -28.97 -4.07 8.29
C TYR A 157 -28.65 -4.54 9.70
N ASN A 158 -28.75 -3.67 10.71
CA ASN A 158 -28.62 -4.12 12.09
C ASN A 158 -29.72 -5.12 12.49
N ARG A 159 -30.85 -5.11 11.76
CA ARG A 159 -31.99 -6.01 11.95
C ARG A 159 -32.01 -7.18 10.97
N ASP A 160 -31.11 -7.21 9.99
CA ASP A 160 -31.04 -8.25 8.96
C ASP A 160 -30.15 -9.41 9.40
N VAL A 161 -30.76 -10.60 9.53
CA VAL A 161 -30.08 -11.83 9.97
C VAL A 161 -29.04 -12.28 8.94
N THR A 162 -29.26 -12.00 7.65
CA THR A 162 -28.37 -12.44 6.56
C THR A 162 -27.03 -11.70 6.55
N LYS A 163 -26.94 -10.55 7.22
CA LYS A 163 -25.72 -9.75 7.32
C LYS A 163 -25.21 -9.63 8.75
N ASN A 164 -25.47 -10.62 9.60
CA ASN A 164 -25.05 -10.52 11.00
C ASN A 164 -23.51 -10.56 11.22
N PHE A 165 -22.72 -10.79 10.18
CA PHE A 165 -21.27 -10.88 10.24
C PHE A 165 -20.58 -9.55 10.60
N TRP A 166 -21.19 -8.40 10.34
CA TRP A 166 -20.50 -7.12 10.50
C TRP A 166 -20.42 -6.66 11.96
N SER A 167 -19.26 -6.14 12.32
CA SER A 167 -18.92 -5.58 13.64
C SER A 167 -18.67 -4.08 13.58
N GLU A 168 -18.21 -3.57 12.45
CA GLU A 168 -17.87 -2.16 12.25
C GLU A 168 -18.40 -1.66 10.90
N ALA A 169 -18.87 -0.42 10.88
CA ALA A 169 -19.25 0.28 9.67
C ALA A 169 -18.27 1.42 9.41
N ILE A 170 -17.78 1.53 8.18
CA ILE A 170 -17.01 2.68 7.70
C ILE A 170 -17.82 3.38 6.63
N ILE A 171 -17.87 4.70 6.66
CA ILE A 171 -18.77 5.49 5.81
C ILE A 171 -17.96 6.61 5.18
N LEU A 172 -18.08 6.77 3.87
CA LEU A 172 -17.60 7.90 3.11
C LEU A 172 -18.78 8.79 2.72
N THR A 173 -18.67 10.07 3.05
CA THR A 173 -19.63 11.11 2.67
C THR A 173 -18.88 12.45 2.53
N THR A 174 -19.60 13.54 2.25
CA THR A 174 -19.04 14.88 2.15
C THR A 174 -19.73 15.86 3.09
N VAL A 175 -18.99 16.85 3.59
CA VAL A 175 -19.55 17.89 4.48
C VAL A 175 -20.60 18.77 3.79
N ASP A 176 -20.48 18.94 2.48
CA ASP A 176 -21.29 19.83 1.64
C ASP A 176 -22.39 19.10 0.87
N ASN A 177 -22.53 17.78 1.08
CA ASN A 177 -23.49 16.93 0.36
C ASN A 177 -23.35 17.03 -1.17
N SER A 178 -22.10 17.13 -1.63
CA SER A 178 -21.72 17.16 -3.05
C SER A 178 -21.94 15.83 -3.81
N PHE A 179 -22.16 14.73 -3.10
CA PHE A 179 -22.49 13.45 -3.73
C PHE A 179 -23.96 13.39 -4.16
N GLY A 180 -24.19 12.92 -5.38
CA GLY A 180 -25.50 12.50 -5.88
C GLY A 180 -25.48 11.02 -6.28
N ALA A 181 -26.60 10.56 -6.85
CA ALA A 181 -26.84 9.14 -7.17
C ALA A 181 -25.78 8.53 -8.11
N THR A 182 -25.28 9.31 -9.07
CA THR A 182 -24.25 8.86 -10.02
C THR A 182 -22.91 8.70 -9.31
N GLU A 183 -22.55 9.67 -8.47
CA GLU A 183 -21.28 9.69 -7.73
C GLU A 183 -21.18 8.49 -6.78
N ILE A 184 -22.24 8.24 -5.99
CA ILE A 184 -22.26 7.12 -5.05
C ILE A 184 -22.28 5.76 -5.76
N SER A 185 -22.94 5.65 -6.94
CA SER A 185 -22.95 4.40 -7.72
C SER A 185 -21.58 4.10 -8.31
N TRP A 186 -20.89 5.13 -8.81
CA TRP A 186 -19.54 5.00 -9.33
C TRP A 186 -18.54 4.61 -8.23
N LEU A 187 -18.62 5.26 -7.06
CA LEU A 187 -17.78 4.93 -5.90
C LEU A 187 -18.03 3.51 -5.40
N GLU A 188 -19.29 3.09 -5.28
CA GLU A 188 -19.66 1.71 -4.89
C GLU A 188 -19.01 0.68 -5.83
N HIS A 189 -19.12 0.90 -7.15
CA HIS A 189 -18.49 0.05 -8.17
C HIS A 189 -16.96 0.07 -8.05
N LYS A 190 -16.35 1.24 -7.86
CA LYS A 190 -14.90 1.40 -7.72
C LYS A 190 -14.38 0.64 -6.49
N PHE A 191 -14.96 0.86 -5.32
CA PHE A 191 -14.52 0.21 -4.08
C PHE A 191 -14.78 -1.30 -4.09
N CYS A 192 -15.88 -1.76 -4.66
CA CYS A 192 -16.14 -3.19 -4.83
C CYS A 192 -15.02 -3.83 -5.66
N ASN A 193 -14.67 -3.23 -6.80
CA ASN A 193 -13.57 -3.71 -7.63
C ASN A 193 -12.20 -3.64 -6.92
N MET A 194 -11.94 -2.59 -6.14
CA MET A 194 -10.71 -2.48 -5.34
C MET A 194 -10.62 -3.59 -4.30
N ALA A 195 -11.71 -3.91 -3.59
CA ALA A 195 -11.75 -4.99 -2.61
C ALA A 195 -11.55 -6.37 -3.25
N ILE A 196 -12.20 -6.63 -4.39
CA ILE A 196 -12.04 -7.86 -5.17
C ILE A 196 -10.58 -8.01 -5.64
N LYS A 197 -10.00 -6.95 -6.21
CA LYS A 197 -8.60 -6.94 -6.66
C LYS A 197 -7.61 -7.13 -5.52
N ALA A 198 -7.88 -6.55 -4.36
CA ALA A 198 -7.05 -6.71 -3.17
C ALA A 198 -7.10 -8.15 -2.64
N GLY A 199 -8.25 -8.82 -2.67
CA GLY A 199 -8.36 -10.24 -2.27
C GLY A 199 -8.08 -10.52 -0.79
N ARG A 200 -8.10 -9.50 0.09
CA ARG A 200 -7.96 -9.67 1.55
C ARG A 200 -9.25 -10.05 2.26
N CYS A 201 -10.38 -9.60 1.72
CA CYS A 201 -11.70 -9.82 2.29
C CYS A 201 -12.58 -10.52 1.26
N GLU A 202 -13.45 -11.40 1.73
CA GLU A 202 -14.53 -11.95 0.92
C GLU A 202 -15.59 -10.85 0.74
N VAL A 203 -15.77 -10.40 -0.50
CA VAL A 203 -16.79 -9.40 -0.83
C VAL A 203 -18.14 -10.10 -0.85
N VAL A 204 -19.03 -9.70 0.06
CA VAL A 204 -20.40 -10.21 0.12
C VAL A 204 -21.22 -9.50 -0.94
N ASP A 205 -21.71 -10.26 -1.93
CA ASP A 205 -22.50 -9.71 -3.02
C ASP A 205 -23.79 -9.05 -2.49
N GLY A 206 -23.86 -7.73 -2.64
CA GLY A 206 -25.10 -7.04 -2.97
C GLY A 206 -25.15 -6.85 -4.47
N ASN A 207 -26.34 -6.74 -5.06
CA ASN A 207 -26.54 -6.45 -6.49
C ASN A 207 -25.37 -5.66 -7.11
N LYS A 208 -24.67 -6.24 -8.10
CA LYS A 208 -23.53 -5.59 -8.74
C LYS A 208 -23.97 -4.22 -9.25
N PRO A 209 -23.40 -3.12 -8.72
CA PRO A 209 -23.78 -1.79 -9.16
C PRO A 209 -23.33 -1.58 -10.61
N SER A 210 -24.23 -1.05 -11.43
CA SER A 210 -23.83 -0.53 -12.75
C SER A 210 -23.00 0.74 -12.53
N PRO A 211 -21.86 0.92 -13.23
CA PRO A 211 -20.97 2.07 -13.03
C PRO A 211 -21.62 3.44 -13.30
N GLY A 212 -22.86 3.47 -13.80
CA GLY A 212 -23.52 4.70 -14.24
C GLY A 212 -22.86 5.25 -15.51
N ASN A 213 -23.45 6.31 -16.07
CA ASN A 213 -22.81 7.06 -17.15
C ASN A 213 -22.27 8.36 -16.54
N ILE A 214 -20.94 8.46 -16.43
CA ILE A 214 -20.24 9.62 -15.88
C ILE A 214 -19.26 10.16 -16.89
N THR A 215 -19.09 11.49 -16.94
CA THR A 215 -18.09 12.11 -17.79
C THR A 215 -16.69 11.90 -17.20
N GLU A 216 -15.67 11.96 -18.05
CA GLU A 216 -14.28 11.74 -17.62
C GLU A 216 -13.83 12.75 -16.56
N GLU A 217 -14.26 14.01 -16.70
CA GLU A 217 -13.92 15.08 -15.75
C GLU A 217 -14.46 14.79 -14.36
N LYS A 218 -15.73 14.37 -14.28
CA LYS A 218 -16.34 14.01 -12.99
C LYS A 218 -15.77 12.71 -12.43
N ALA A 219 -15.42 11.75 -13.28
CA ALA A 219 -14.75 10.53 -12.82
C ALA A 219 -13.39 10.86 -12.17
N SER A 220 -12.62 11.78 -12.76
CA SER A 220 -11.36 12.27 -12.17
C SER A 220 -11.59 12.94 -10.81
N ASP A 221 -12.62 13.79 -10.68
CA ASP A 221 -12.93 14.45 -9.40
C ASP A 221 -13.33 13.46 -8.30
N ILE A 222 -14.01 12.36 -8.67
CA ILE A 222 -14.48 11.35 -7.71
C ILE A 222 -13.37 10.35 -7.36
N GLU A 223 -12.46 10.07 -8.28
CA GLU A 223 -11.26 9.25 -8.05
C GLU A 223 -10.45 9.78 -6.86
N ASP A 224 -10.33 11.10 -6.72
CA ASP A 224 -9.69 11.75 -5.56
C ASP A 224 -10.30 11.35 -4.21
N TYR A 225 -11.61 11.10 -4.16
CA TYR A 225 -12.30 10.61 -2.95
C TYR A 225 -12.02 9.12 -2.70
N ALA A 226 -11.85 8.33 -3.75
CA ALA A 226 -11.46 6.93 -3.62
C ALA A 226 -10.03 6.80 -3.05
N GLU A 227 -9.08 7.57 -3.58
CA GLU A 227 -7.70 7.64 -3.08
C GLU A 227 -7.64 8.16 -1.64
N PHE A 228 -8.39 9.25 -1.36
CA PHE A 228 -8.57 9.77 0.00
C PHE A 228 -9.04 8.69 0.97
N THR A 229 -10.04 7.91 0.55
CA THR A 229 -10.63 6.86 1.37
C THR A 229 -9.64 5.75 1.64
N GLN A 230 -8.94 5.28 0.61
CA GLN A 230 -7.89 4.28 0.78
C GLN A 230 -6.79 4.78 1.74
N LEU A 231 -6.30 6.01 1.56
CA LEU A 231 -5.25 6.57 2.42
C LEU A 231 -5.67 6.64 3.90
N VAL A 232 -6.87 7.17 4.18
CA VAL A 232 -7.37 7.28 5.55
C VAL A 232 -7.60 5.90 6.17
N LEU A 233 -8.15 4.95 5.41
CA LEU A 233 -8.38 3.59 5.88
C LEU A 233 -7.08 2.90 6.25
N SER A 234 -6.07 2.97 5.38
CA SER A 234 -4.73 2.43 5.67
C SER A 234 -4.10 3.09 6.90
N ALA A 235 -4.25 4.40 7.05
CA ALA A 235 -3.72 5.16 8.19
C ALA A 235 -4.36 4.77 9.53
N ILE A 236 -5.67 4.44 9.55
CA ILE A 236 -6.37 3.98 10.75
C ILE A 236 -6.35 2.45 10.92
N GLY A 237 -5.64 1.72 10.05
CA GLY A 237 -5.34 0.29 10.20
C GLY A 237 -6.17 -0.68 9.35
N TYR A 238 -7.06 -0.20 8.47
CA TYR A 238 -7.83 -1.05 7.55
C TYR A 238 -7.14 -1.17 6.20
N LYS A 239 -6.49 -2.31 5.94
CA LYS A 239 -5.78 -2.58 4.68
C LYS A 239 -6.66 -3.28 3.63
N ILE A 240 -7.96 -2.96 3.60
CA ILE A 240 -8.96 -3.70 2.81
C ILE A 240 -8.82 -3.56 1.29
N PHE A 241 -8.14 -2.50 0.83
CA PHE A 241 -7.91 -2.21 -0.60
C PHE A 241 -6.46 -2.43 -1.03
N GLU A 242 -5.59 -2.83 -0.10
CA GLU A 242 -4.22 -3.20 -0.42
C GLU A 242 -4.18 -4.70 -0.70
N PRO A 243 -3.55 -5.16 -1.78
CA PRO A 243 -3.33 -6.60 -1.94
C PRO A 243 -2.59 -7.13 -0.71
N PRO A 244 -2.82 -8.40 -0.28
CA PRO A 244 -1.90 -9.03 0.64
C PRO A 244 -0.54 -8.92 -0.04
N GLN A 245 0.45 -8.41 0.68
CA GLN A 245 1.80 -8.45 0.15
C GLN A 245 2.06 -9.92 -0.14
N LYS A 246 2.10 -10.28 -1.42
CA LYS A 246 2.82 -11.48 -1.81
C LYS A 246 4.19 -11.29 -1.18
N ASN A 247 4.77 -12.35 -0.66
CA ASN A 247 6.20 -12.39 -0.37
C ASN A 247 6.96 -12.30 -1.71
N SER A 248 6.70 -11.27 -2.51
CA SER A 248 7.58 -10.78 -3.55
C SER A 248 8.67 -10.05 -2.81
N SER A 249 9.84 -10.68 -2.80
CA SER A 249 11.14 -10.05 -2.58
C SER A 249 11.10 -8.56 -2.91
N PRO A 250 11.56 -7.67 -2.00
CA PRO A 250 11.65 -6.25 -2.32
C PRO A 250 12.42 -6.04 -3.64
N PRO A 251 12.04 -5.02 -4.45
CA PRO A 251 12.83 -4.64 -5.61
C PRO A 251 14.25 -4.33 -5.16
N ALA A 252 15.21 -4.94 -5.86
CA ALA A 252 16.63 -5.04 -5.51
C ALA A 252 17.42 -3.72 -5.63
N ALA A 253 16.86 -2.58 -5.20
CA ALA A 253 17.49 -1.28 -5.43
C ALA A 253 17.65 -0.36 -4.21
N GLU A 254 16.99 -0.60 -3.06
CA GLU A 254 17.14 0.32 -1.90
C GLU A 254 17.25 -0.36 -0.52
N ALA A 255 17.40 -1.68 -0.45
CA ALA A 255 17.38 -2.43 0.82
C ALA A 255 18.77 -2.91 1.27
N ASP A 256 19.85 -2.23 0.93
CA ASP A 256 21.19 -2.74 1.27
C ASP A 256 21.60 -2.46 2.73
N ASP A 257 21.01 -1.46 3.36
CA ASP A 257 21.41 -1.01 4.71
C ASP A 257 20.78 -1.81 5.85
N GLU A 258 19.83 -2.72 5.57
CA GLU A 258 19.16 -3.55 6.59
C GLU A 258 19.11 -5.05 6.25
N ILE A 259 20.10 -5.53 5.49
CA ILE A 259 20.32 -6.97 5.29
C ILE A 259 21.36 -7.49 6.26
N PHE A 260 21.02 -8.60 6.92
CA PHE A 260 21.86 -9.31 7.85
C PHE A 260 22.12 -10.72 7.37
N TYR A 261 23.34 -11.19 7.58
CA TYR A 261 23.83 -12.49 7.18
C TYR A 261 24.16 -13.31 8.42
N LEU A 262 23.81 -14.59 8.38
CA LEU A 262 24.25 -15.59 9.34
C LEU A 262 25.03 -16.64 8.57
N SER A 263 26.28 -16.87 8.96
CA SER A 263 27.13 -17.91 8.40
C SER A 263 27.79 -18.68 9.53
N ARG A 264 27.46 -19.97 9.67
CA ARG A 264 27.98 -20.81 10.75
C ARG A 264 28.36 -22.20 10.26
N LYS A 265 29.61 -22.60 10.54
CA LYS A 265 30.08 -23.97 10.33
C LYS A 265 29.50 -24.89 11.41
N ILE A 266 28.67 -25.85 11.01
CA ILE A 266 28.04 -26.80 11.93
C ILE A 266 28.81 -28.13 11.86
N LYS A 267 29.59 -28.41 12.92
CA LYS A 267 30.46 -29.60 12.98
C LYS A 267 29.73 -30.92 12.71
N ARG A 268 28.49 -31.05 13.20
CA ARG A 268 27.66 -32.26 13.07
C ARG A 268 27.29 -32.62 11.63
N ILE A 269 27.24 -31.63 10.73
CA ILE A 269 26.94 -31.83 9.29
C ILE A 269 28.15 -31.57 8.40
N GLY A 270 29.30 -31.20 8.96
CA GLY A 270 30.53 -30.91 8.21
C GLY A 270 30.50 -29.68 7.28
N ARG A 271 29.35 -29.01 7.13
CA ARG A 271 29.15 -27.87 6.22
C ARG A 271 28.82 -26.56 6.95
N THR A 272 29.00 -25.46 6.23
CA THR A 272 28.55 -24.13 6.65
C THR A 272 27.10 -23.93 6.21
N ILE A 273 26.27 -23.40 7.11
CA ILE A 273 24.92 -22.95 6.80
C ILE A 273 24.96 -21.43 6.66
N ALA A 274 24.41 -20.93 5.56
CA ALA A 274 24.29 -19.50 5.28
C ALA A 274 22.82 -19.09 5.13
N ALA A 275 22.42 -18.02 5.81
CA ALA A 275 21.08 -17.47 5.73
C ALA A 275 21.11 -15.94 5.69
N THR A 276 20.07 -15.37 5.08
CA THR A 276 19.90 -13.93 4.93
C THR A 276 18.60 -13.50 5.59
N MET A 277 18.64 -12.38 6.32
CA MET A 277 17.53 -11.84 7.07
C MET A 277 17.43 -10.34 6.82
N THR A 278 16.21 -9.81 6.83
CA THR A 278 15.93 -8.37 6.88
C THR A 278 15.06 -8.04 8.09
N ARG A 279 15.05 -6.78 8.50
CA ARG A 279 14.16 -6.31 9.57
C ARG A 279 12.81 -5.92 9.00
N THR A 280 11.77 -6.16 9.77
CA THR A 280 10.41 -5.66 9.51
C THR A 280 9.98 -4.80 10.70
N PRO A 281 8.97 -3.91 10.53
CA PRO A 281 8.47 -3.11 11.66
C PRO A 281 8.02 -3.93 12.87
N THR A 282 7.65 -5.20 12.65
CA THR A 282 7.12 -6.13 13.66
C THR A 282 8.13 -7.18 14.12
N GLY A 283 9.32 -7.26 13.51
CA GLY A 283 10.31 -8.27 13.86
C GLY A 283 11.40 -8.47 12.80
N TYR A 284 11.59 -9.73 12.42
CA TYR A 284 12.68 -10.19 11.57
C TYR A 284 12.17 -11.17 10.54
N LYS A 285 12.61 -11.03 9.29
CA LYS A 285 12.17 -11.88 8.19
C LYS A 285 13.37 -12.55 7.55
N ILE A 286 13.39 -13.88 7.56
CA ILE A 286 14.40 -14.68 6.85
C ILE A 286 13.96 -14.78 5.39
N LEU A 287 14.88 -14.46 4.48
CA LEU A 287 14.59 -14.41 3.06
C LEU A 287 14.60 -15.81 2.44
N ALA A 288 13.73 -16.02 1.45
CA ALA A 288 13.74 -17.19 0.60
C ALA A 288 15.15 -17.44 0.01
N GLY A 289 15.51 -18.72 -0.14
CA GLY A 289 16.85 -19.16 -0.56
C GLY A 289 17.84 -19.35 0.59
N SER A 290 17.52 -18.89 1.81
CA SER A 290 18.34 -19.14 3.00
C SER A 290 18.46 -20.64 3.31
N GLU A 291 19.66 -21.08 3.67
CA GLU A 291 19.92 -22.49 4.02
C GLU A 291 19.51 -22.77 5.45
N ILE A 292 18.86 -23.91 5.66
CA ILE A 292 18.40 -24.38 6.96
C ILE A 292 19.19 -25.65 7.30
N CYS A 293 19.75 -25.70 8.51
CA CYS A 293 20.39 -26.90 9.02
C CYS A 293 19.40 -28.08 8.97
N PRO A 294 19.76 -29.26 8.46
CA PRO A 294 18.82 -30.38 8.41
C PRO A 294 18.66 -31.12 9.75
N ILE A 295 19.49 -30.81 10.76
CA ILE A 295 19.48 -31.53 12.04
C ILE A 295 19.07 -30.61 13.19
N ASP A 296 18.07 -31.06 13.93
CA ASP A 296 17.54 -30.38 15.11
C ASP A 296 18.29 -30.76 16.39
N SER A 297 18.25 -29.89 17.38
CA SER A 297 18.58 -30.19 18.77
C SER A 297 17.31 -30.52 19.55
N ASP A 298 17.42 -31.39 20.55
CA ASP A 298 16.31 -31.70 21.45
C ASP A 298 15.78 -30.46 22.19
N LYS A 299 16.65 -29.47 22.40
CA LYS A 299 16.36 -28.23 23.12
C LYS A 299 15.52 -27.22 22.32
N LEU A 300 15.26 -27.47 21.03
CA LEU A 300 14.38 -26.63 20.22
C LEU A 300 12.92 -26.76 20.66
N SER A 301 12.19 -25.65 20.60
CA SER A 301 10.76 -25.65 20.87
C SER A 301 9.98 -26.44 19.81
N ALA A 302 8.90 -27.11 20.23
CA ALA A 302 8.07 -27.91 19.33
C ALA A 302 7.49 -27.12 18.14
N PRO A 303 7.05 -25.85 18.29
CA PRO A 303 6.62 -25.03 17.15
C PRO A 303 7.73 -24.81 16.12
N LEU A 304 8.97 -24.61 16.56
CA LEU A 304 10.08 -24.36 15.65
C LEU A 304 10.50 -25.62 14.89
N LYS A 305 10.48 -26.79 15.54
CA LYS A 305 10.69 -28.08 14.87
C LYS A 305 9.63 -28.33 13.79
N LYS A 306 8.35 -28.07 14.09
CA LYS A 306 7.27 -28.17 13.09
C LYS A 306 7.50 -27.26 11.88
N LEU A 307 7.92 -26.02 12.13
CA LEU A 307 8.21 -25.06 11.05
C LEU A 307 9.42 -25.51 10.21
N ARG A 308 10.46 -26.07 10.84
CA ARG A 308 11.69 -26.58 10.19
C ARG A 308 11.46 -27.85 9.37
N HIS A 309 10.33 -28.53 9.57
CA HIS A 309 9.90 -29.71 8.80
C HIS A 309 8.65 -29.44 7.95
N SER A 310 8.30 -28.17 7.74
CA SER A 310 7.17 -27.78 6.89
C SER A 310 7.55 -27.78 5.40
N GLU A 311 6.53 -27.72 4.54
CA GLU A 311 6.68 -27.61 3.08
C GLU A 311 7.41 -26.34 2.61
N LYS A 312 7.64 -25.39 3.53
CA LYS A 312 8.42 -24.17 3.29
C LYS A 312 9.92 -24.44 3.11
N ILE A 313 10.38 -25.66 3.36
CA ILE A 313 11.78 -26.04 3.19
C ILE A 313 11.87 -27.14 2.14
N SER A 314 12.59 -26.85 1.06
CA SER A 314 12.89 -27.79 -0.02
C SER A 314 14.40 -27.87 -0.21
N ASP A 315 14.94 -29.09 -0.24
CA ASP A 315 16.39 -29.34 -0.36
C ASP A 315 17.25 -28.60 0.68
N GLY A 316 16.73 -28.45 1.90
CA GLY A 316 17.41 -27.72 2.98
C GLY A 316 17.49 -26.21 2.76
N ARG A 317 16.69 -25.64 1.85
CA ARG A 317 16.56 -24.21 1.60
C ARG A 317 15.12 -23.75 1.77
N LEU A 318 14.99 -22.51 2.21
CA LEU A 318 13.70 -21.87 2.40
C LEU A 318 13.08 -21.49 1.04
N THR A 319 11.83 -21.88 0.79
CA THR A 319 11.13 -21.61 -0.49
C THR A 319 10.40 -20.27 -0.50
N GLU A 320 10.07 -19.74 0.67
CA GLU A 320 9.39 -18.46 0.85
C GLU A 320 9.88 -17.72 2.09
N ASP A 321 9.69 -16.41 2.17
CA ASP A 321 10.08 -15.64 3.35
C ASP A 321 9.34 -16.11 4.62
N VAL A 322 10.05 -16.14 5.76
CA VAL A 322 9.46 -16.51 7.05
C VAL A 322 9.77 -15.47 8.12
N GLU A 323 8.72 -15.00 8.80
CA GLU A 323 8.81 -13.98 9.84
C GLU A 323 8.93 -14.54 11.26
N PHE A 324 9.69 -13.83 12.08
CA PHE A 324 9.97 -14.15 13.48
C PHE A 324 9.92 -12.88 14.32
N ASN A 325 9.37 -13.00 15.53
CA ASN A 325 9.28 -11.87 16.47
C ASN A 325 10.60 -11.62 17.22
N SER A 326 11.63 -12.46 17.03
CA SER A 326 12.94 -12.27 17.66
C SER A 326 14.08 -12.75 16.78
N ALA A 327 15.21 -12.03 16.83
CA ALA A 327 16.43 -12.38 16.10
C ALA A 327 17.01 -13.74 16.55
N SER A 328 16.85 -14.09 17.83
CA SER A 328 17.30 -15.37 18.37
C SER A 328 16.45 -16.52 17.82
N THR A 329 15.13 -16.38 17.80
CA THR A 329 14.26 -17.40 17.19
C THR A 329 14.56 -17.59 15.71
N ALA A 330 14.85 -16.50 14.99
CA ALA A 330 15.31 -16.58 13.60
C ALA A 330 16.65 -17.34 13.46
N ALA A 331 17.63 -17.07 14.33
CA ALA A 331 18.92 -17.78 14.31
C ALA A 331 18.77 -19.27 14.68
N GLU A 332 17.93 -19.59 15.67
CA GLU A 332 17.61 -20.95 16.08
C GLU A 332 16.90 -21.72 14.96
N PHE A 333 16.02 -21.04 14.23
CA PHE A 333 15.35 -21.58 13.05
C PHE A 333 16.32 -21.92 11.92
N VAL A 334 17.43 -21.18 11.75
CA VAL A 334 18.45 -21.50 10.74
C VAL A 334 19.36 -22.63 11.21
N ILE A 335 19.92 -22.50 12.41
CA ILE A 335 21.00 -23.36 12.92
C ILE A 335 20.49 -24.71 13.43
N GLY A 336 19.22 -24.79 13.82
CA GLY A 336 18.66 -26.02 14.40
C GLY A 336 19.11 -26.26 15.84
N ASN A 337 19.58 -25.23 16.54
CA ASN A 337 20.01 -25.28 17.93
C ASN A 337 19.94 -23.88 18.55
N SER A 338 20.04 -23.79 19.88
CA SER A 338 20.08 -22.52 20.58
C SER A 338 21.20 -21.62 20.05
N ALA A 339 20.83 -20.38 19.74
CA ALA A 339 21.71 -19.41 19.09
C ALA A 339 21.39 -18.01 19.59
N ASN A 340 22.43 -17.19 19.81
CA ASN A 340 22.25 -15.80 20.19
C ASN A 340 22.13 -14.93 18.93
N GLY A 341 20.89 -14.64 18.52
CA GLY A 341 20.63 -13.89 17.29
C GLY A 341 21.33 -12.53 17.22
N LEU A 342 21.52 -11.86 18.36
CA LEU A 342 22.20 -10.56 18.40
C LEU A 342 23.71 -10.65 18.07
N GLN A 343 24.30 -11.83 18.10
CA GLN A 343 25.71 -12.07 17.79
C GLN A 343 25.93 -12.84 16.48
N GLU A 344 24.96 -13.68 16.11
CA GLU A 344 25.04 -14.54 14.93
C GLU A 344 24.68 -13.78 13.65
N TRP A 345 23.69 -12.89 13.71
CA TRP A 345 23.33 -12.01 12.59
C TRP A 345 24.32 -10.86 12.48
N ARG A 346 24.88 -10.66 11.29
CA ARG A 346 25.88 -9.63 11.02
C ARG A 346 25.52 -8.80 9.80
N THR A 347 25.86 -7.52 9.80
CA THR A 347 25.79 -6.68 8.60
C THR A 347 26.79 -7.17 7.55
N ARG A 348 26.72 -6.60 6.33
CA ARG A 348 27.72 -6.86 5.29
C ARG A 348 29.17 -6.65 5.76
N ASP A 349 29.40 -5.62 6.58
CA ASP A 349 30.73 -5.30 7.14
C ASP A 349 31.14 -6.22 8.30
N GLY A 350 30.33 -7.23 8.63
CA GLY A 350 30.60 -8.19 9.69
C GLY A 350 30.26 -7.70 11.09
N LEU A 351 29.62 -6.53 11.24
CA LEU A 351 29.20 -5.99 12.53
C LEU A 351 28.02 -6.81 13.09
N PRO A 352 28.08 -7.31 14.34
CA PRO A 352 26.97 -8.01 14.96
C PRO A 352 25.71 -7.13 15.07
N LEU A 353 24.53 -7.75 14.93
CA LEU A 353 23.23 -7.08 15.06
C LEU A 353 23.09 -6.33 16.39
N LYS A 354 23.69 -6.82 17.48
CA LYS A 354 23.74 -6.12 18.78
C LYS A 354 24.27 -4.69 18.65
N ASN A 355 25.34 -4.52 17.88
CA ASN A 355 26.02 -3.23 17.72
C ASN A 355 25.20 -2.30 16.81
N PHE A 356 24.56 -2.87 15.78
CA PHE A 356 23.63 -2.14 14.93
C PHE A 356 22.42 -1.62 15.71
N LEU A 357 21.85 -2.43 16.62
CA LEU A 357 20.69 -2.03 17.44
C LEU A 357 21.04 -1.12 18.63
N GLY A 358 22.29 -1.19 19.11
CA GLY A 358 22.77 -0.44 20.28
C GLY A 358 23.53 0.84 19.96
N GLY A 359 23.74 1.15 18.68
CA GLY A 359 24.36 2.39 18.21
C GLY A 359 23.29 3.42 17.85
N ASN A 360 22.74 4.09 18.86
CA ASN A 360 22.01 5.36 18.74
C ASN A 360 22.46 6.30 19.85
#